data_AF-A0A453S1K9-F1
#
_entry.id   AF-A0A453S1K9-F1
#
_cell.length_a   1.000
_cell.length_b   1.000
_cell.length_c   1.000
_cell.angle_alpha   90.00
_cell.angle_beta   90.00
_cell.angle_gamma   90.00
#
_symmetry.space_group_name_H-M   'P 1'
#
loop_
_entity.id
_entity.type
_entity.pdbx_description
1 polymer ?
#
loop_
_entity_poly.entity_id
_entity_poly.type
_entity_poly.pdbx_seq_one_letter_code
_entity_poly.pdbx_strand_id
1 'polypeptide(L)'
;SDKRVLILVLAQASVQFSVSAFWFLWAPTIVADGRDAPLSLIYPCFLVSRMLGSAAVPWFYGAMAPFQNEDSLTTAYIAAGLALSVVAYDYQEIGTLVILFCIFHASVGFILPSLARFRTMYLPNELRGGMMSFSLALGNAPMFIFLIQ
;
A
#
# COMPACT_ATOMS: atom_id res chain seq x y z
N SER A 1 0.74 -20.05 -17.62
CA SER A 1 -0.19 -19.44 -16.65
C SER A 1 0.55 -18.99 -15.39
N ASP A 2 1.51 -19.78 -14.91
CA ASP A 2 2.14 -19.64 -13.58
C ASP A 2 2.96 -18.36 -13.37
N LYS A 3 3.65 -17.85 -14.40
CA LYS A 3 4.48 -16.63 -14.27
C LYS A 3 3.64 -15.39 -13.90
N ARG A 4 2.45 -15.23 -14.50
CA ARG A 4 1.55 -14.09 -14.23
C ARG A 4 0.95 -14.19 -12.83
N VAL A 5 0.60 -15.40 -12.42
CA VAL A 5 0.12 -15.72 -11.06
C VAL A 5 1.20 -15.40 -10.03
N LEU A 6 2.45 -15.80 -10.26
CA LEU A 6 3.59 -15.49 -9.39
C LEU A 6 3.83 -13.99 -9.26
N ILE A 7 3.81 -13.24 -10.37
CA ILE A 7 3.98 -11.78 -10.35
C ILE A 7 2.88 -11.12 -9.53
N LEU A 8 1.62 -11.58 -9.66
CA LEU A 8 0.50 -11.06 -8.85
C LEU A 8 0.66 -11.37 -7.36
N VAL A 9 1.09 -12.58 -7.00
CA VAL A 9 1.41 -12.93 -5.60
C VAL A 9 2.50 -12.03 -5.05
N LEU A 10 3.58 -11.87 -5.81
CA LEU A 10 4.74 -11.08 -5.39
C LEU A 10 4.39 -9.59 -5.26
N ALA A 11 3.61 -9.04 -6.19
CA ALA A 11 3.13 -7.67 -6.15
C ALA A 11 2.19 -7.43 -4.96
N GLN A 12 1.34 -8.40 -4.61
CA GLN A 12 0.47 -8.30 -3.44
C GLN A 12 1.27 -8.43 -2.13
N ALA A 13 2.25 -9.35 -2.08
CA ALA A 13 3.12 -9.53 -0.93
C ALA A 13 4.00 -8.30 -0.69
N SER A 14 4.52 -7.65 -1.74
CA SER A 14 5.34 -6.45 -1.62
C SER A 14 4.56 -5.26 -1.06
N VAL A 15 3.29 -5.09 -1.46
CA VAL A 15 2.41 -4.06 -0.88
C VAL A 15 2.17 -4.34 0.59
N GLN A 16 1.86 -5.58 0.94
CA GLN A 16 1.63 -5.97 2.33
C GLN A 16 2.88 -5.73 3.20
N PHE A 17 4.05 -6.12 2.70
CA PHE A 17 5.33 -5.86 3.36
C PHE A 17 5.57 -4.35 3.53
N SER A 18 5.35 -3.55 2.49
CA SER A 18 5.54 -2.09 2.55
C SER A 18 4.64 -1.42 3.57
N VAL A 19 3.37 -1.87 3.69
CA VAL A 19 2.42 -1.35 4.69
C VAL A 19 2.90 -1.68 6.10
N SER A 20 3.34 -2.93 6.32
CA SER A 20 3.88 -3.34 7.61
C SER A 20 5.13 -2.53 7.96
N ALA A 21 6.12 -2.47 7.06
CA ALA A 21 7.35 -1.69 7.27
C ALA A 21 7.06 -0.21 7.55
N PHE A 22 6.12 0.39 6.82
CA PHE A 22 5.69 1.78 7.04
C PHE A 22 5.20 2.00 8.47
N TRP A 23 4.29 1.14 8.97
CA TRP A 23 3.78 1.27 10.34
C TRP A 23 4.86 1.09 11.39
N PHE A 24 5.82 0.20 11.18
CA PHE A 24 6.94 -0.01 12.09
C PHE A 24 7.89 1.19 12.15
N LEU A 25 8.14 1.84 11.03
CA LEU A 25 8.99 3.04 10.98
C LEU A 25 8.24 4.26 11.52
N TRP A 26 6.98 4.43 11.15
CA TRP A 26 6.20 5.63 11.44
C TRP A 26 5.71 5.71 12.90
N ALA A 27 5.30 4.57 13.49
CA ALA A 27 4.78 4.53 14.86
C ALA A 27 5.77 5.03 15.95
N PRO A 28 7.06 4.65 15.96
CA PRO A 28 8.00 5.22 16.92
C PRO A 28 8.32 6.68 16.63
N THR A 29 8.39 7.11 15.36
CA THR A 29 8.70 8.50 14.99
C THR A 29 7.64 9.48 15.51
N ILE A 30 6.35 9.12 15.46
CA ILE A 30 5.28 9.97 15.99
C ILE A 30 5.26 10.01 17.52
N VAL A 31 5.62 8.91 18.18
CA VAL A 31 5.69 8.83 19.65
C VAL A 31 6.91 9.58 20.20
N ALA A 32 8.02 9.57 19.47
CA ALA A 32 9.27 10.22 19.88
C ALA A 32 9.19 11.76 19.90
N ASP A 33 8.35 12.38 19.05
CA ASP A 33 8.22 13.85 19.01
C ASP A 33 7.40 14.44 20.18
N GLY A 34 6.83 13.59 21.07
CA GLY A 34 6.18 14.01 22.32
C GLY A 34 4.95 14.91 22.15
N ARG A 35 4.50 15.13 20.91
CA ARG A 35 3.28 15.85 20.58
C ARG A 35 2.18 14.83 20.38
N ASP A 36 1.16 14.91 21.23
CA ASP A 36 -0.10 14.19 21.06
C ASP A 36 -0.79 14.65 19.76
N ALA A 37 -0.25 14.25 18.60
CA ALA A 37 -1.04 14.21 17.39
C ALA A 37 -2.23 13.32 17.76
N PRO A 38 -3.45 13.87 17.88
CA PRO A 38 -4.53 13.18 18.54
C PRO A 38 -4.72 11.87 17.79
N LEU A 39 -4.46 10.75 18.48
CA LEU A 39 -4.52 9.42 17.87
C LEU A 39 -5.87 9.17 17.17
N SER A 40 -6.90 9.89 17.66
CA SER A 40 -8.24 9.98 17.10
C SER A 40 -8.33 10.55 15.68
N LEU A 41 -7.35 11.32 15.20
CA LEU A 41 -7.37 12.01 13.90
C LEU A 41 -6.54 11.27 12.84
N ILE A 42 -5.61 10.40 13.27
CA ILE A 42 -4.81 9.55 12.38
C ILE A 42 -5.71 8.50 11.70
N TYR A 43 -6.61 7.86 12.45
CA TYR A 43 -7.52 6.85 11.92
C TYR A 43 -8.48 7.36 10.83
N PRO A 44 -9.19 8.50 11.00
CA PRO A 44 -10.00 9.06 9.93
C PRO A 44 -9.13 9.55 8.77
N CYS A 45 -7.93 10.10 9.01
CA CYS A 45 -7.02 10.50 7.94
C CYS A 45 -6.57 9.29 7.08
N PHE A 46 -6.25 8.17 7.74
CA PHE A 46 -5.96 6.89 7.10
C PHE A 46 -7.11 6.42 6.21
N LEU A 47 -8.33 6.40 6.75
CA LEU A 47 -9.52 5.99 6.03
C LEU A 47 -9.78 6.90 4.83
N VAL A 48 -9.79 8.22 5.03
CA VAL A 48 -10.06 9.20 3.96
C VAL A 48 -9.03 9.09 2.85
N SER A 49 -7.74 9.05 3.17
CA SER A 49 -6.66 8.89 2.18
C SER A 49 -6.83 7.61 1.37
N ARG A 50 -7.10 6.48 2.05
CA ARG A 50 -7.24 5.17 1.39
C ARG A 50 -8.49 5.06 0.53
N MET A 51 -9.59 5.66 0.97
CA MET A 51 -10.82 5.74 0.18
C MET A 51 -10.66 6.68 -1.01
N LEU A 52 -9.97 7.82 -0.84
CA LEU A 52 -9.69 8.76 -1.93
C LEU A 52 -8.83 8.11 -3.03
N GLY A 53 -7.80 7.36 -2.65
CA GLY A 53 -7.00 6.57 -3.60
C GLY A 53 -7.80 5.51 -4.34
N SER A 54 -8.72 4.83 -3.64
CA SER A 54 -9.60 3.82 -4.26
C SER A 54 -10.62 4.45 -5.21
N ALA A 55 -11.14 5.64 -4.87
CA ALA A 55 -12.11 6.37 -5.67
C ALA A 55 -11.51 6.92 -6.98
N ALA A 56 -10.18 7.01 -7.09
CA ALA A 56 -9.52 7.41 -8.34
C ALA A 56 -9.52 6.29 -9.41
N VAL A 57 -9.70 5.02 -9.03
CA VAL A 57 -9.63 3.85 -9.93
C VAL A 57 -10.56 3.95 -11.16
N PRO A 58 -11.84 4.37 -11.05
CA PRO A 58 -12.73 4.51 -12.21
C PRO A 58 -12.27 5.59 -13.19
N TRP A 59 -11.54 6.61 -12.72
CA TRP A 59 -10.99 7.66 -13.60
C TRP A 59 -9.80 7.19 -14.44
N PHE A 60 -9.06 6.20 -13.96
CA PHE A 60 -7.91 5.62 -14.68
C PHE A 60 -8.27 4.36 -15.49
N TYR A 61 -9.29 3.59 -15.07
CA TYR A 61 -9.63 2.31 -15.70
C TYR A 61 -11.08 2.21 -16.22
N GLY A 62 -11.88 3.27 -16.12
CA GLY A 62 -13.27 3.29 -16.60
C GLY A 62 -13.42 3.42 -18.12
N ALA A 63 -14.61 3.11 -18.63
CA ALA A 63 -14.95 3.20 -20.05
C ALA A 63 -14.87 4.65 -20.62
N MET A 64 -14.89 5.64 -19.74
CA MET A 64 -14.76 7.08 -20.02
C MET A 64 -13.50 7.65 -19.36
N ALA A 65 -12.45 6.84 -19.20
CA ALA A 65 -11.21 7.27 -18.56
C ALA A 65 -10.39 8.15 -19.50
N PRO A 66 -10.03 9.39 -19.11
CA PRO A 66 -9.14 10.25 -19.90
C PRO A 66 -7.67 9.76 -19.91
N PHE A 67 -7.28 8.89 -18.98
CA PHE A 67 -5.91 8.38 -18.82
C PHE A 67 -5.90 6.85 -18.84
N GLN A 68 -5.88 6.27 -20.04
CA GLN A 68 -5.92 4.83 -20.26
C GLN A 68 -4.51 4.21 -20.22
N ASN A 69 -3.87 4.19 -19.04
CA ASN A 69 -2.45 3.79 -18.96
C ASN A 69 -2.19 2.65 -17.96
N GLU A 70 -1.54 1.58 -18.44
CA GLU A 70 -0.88 0.56 -17.59
C GLU A 70 0.18 1.21 -16.66
N ASP A 71 0.70 2.38 -17.02
CA ASP A 71 1.66 3.18 -16.25
C ASP A 71 1.11 3.72 -14.92
N SER A 72 -0.22 3.76 -14.74
CA SER A 72 -0.84 4.29 -13.52
C SER A 72 -0.54 3.43 -12.30
N LEU A 73 -0.52 2.10 -12.45
CA LEU A 73 -0.18 1.20 -11.35
C LEU A 73 1.30 1.34 -10.99
N THR A 74 2.17 1.39 -11.99
CA THR A 74 3.61 1.59 -11.81
C THR A 74 3.91 2.91 -11.11
N THR A 75 3.25 3.99 -11.52
CA THR A 75 3.33 5.30 -10.87
C THR A 75 2.93 5.23 -9.39
N ALA A 76 1.85 4.52 -9.07
CA ALA A 76 1.42 4.35 -7.68
C ALA A 76 2.45 3.57 -6.85
N TYR A 77 3.07 2.53 -7.41
CA TYR A 77 4.16 1.79 -6.75
C TYR A 77 5.39 2.67 -6.51
N ILE A 78 5.78 3.49 -7.48
CA ILE A 78 6.90 4.43 -7.35
C ILE A 78 6.60 5.45 -6.26
N ALA A 79 5.40 6.03 -6.25
CA ALA A 79 4.98 6.98 -5.22
C ALA A 79 4.97 6.35 -3.81
N ALA A 80 4.47 5.12 -3.68
CA ALA A 80 4.49 4.38 -2.42
C ALA A 80 5.93 4.10 -1.94
N GLY A 81 6.81 3.69 -2.86
CA GLY A 81 8.22 3.42 -2.57
C GLY A 81 8.97 4.68 -2.12
N LEU A 82 8.79 5.79 -2.83
CA LEU A 82 9.37 7.09 -2.45
C LEU A 82 8.87 7.54 -1.07
N ALA A 83 7.58 7.44 -0.81
CA ALA A 83 7.02 7.81 0.48
C ALA A 83 7.61 6.98 1.63
N LEU A 84 7.77 5.66 1.42
CA LEU A 84 8.42 4.77 2.39
C LEU A 84 9.90 5.11 2.60
N SER A 85 10.65 5.40 1.53
CA SER A 85 12.07 5.77 1.61
C SER A 85 12.30 7.07 2.38
N VAL A 86 11.43 8.07 2.21
CA VAL A 86 11.55 9.33 2.95
C VAL A 86 11.23 9.13 4.43
N VAL A 87 10.23 8.32 4.78
CA VAL A 87 9.95 7.95 6.17
C VAL A 87 11.11 7.19 6.81
N ALA A 88 11.83 6.37 6.04
CA ALA A 88 13.02 5.66 6.52
C ALA A 88 14.23 6.58 6.79
N TYR A 89 14.25 7.80 6.24
CA TYR A 89 15.37 8.74 6.38
C TYR A 89 15.27 9.64 7.63
N ASP A 90 14.33 9.35 8.54
CA ASP A 90 14.11 10.07 9.81
C ASP A 90 13.94 11.59 9.65
N TYR A 91 13.06 11.99 8.74
CA TYR A 91 12.72 13.41 8.55
C TYR A 91 11.74 13.86 9.65
N GLN A 92 12.21 14.76 10.53
CA GLN A 92 11.58 15.03 11.84
C GLN A 92 10.42 16.05 11.80
N GLU A 93 10.01 16.54 10.62
CA GLU A 93 8.86 17.45 10.52
C GLU A 93 7.52 16.70 10.45
N ILE A 94 6.67 16.88 11.49
CA ILE A 94 5.33 16.27 11.58
C ILE A 94 4.50 16.51 10.31
N GLY A 95 4.51 17.74 9.77
CA GLY A 95 3.73 18.07 8.57
C GLY A 95 4.11 17.18 7.38
N THR A 96 5.41 16.98 7.18
CA THR A 96 5.97 16.10 6.15
C THR A 96 5.59 14.64 6.41
N LEU A 97 5.66 14.16 7.65
CA LEU A 97 5.23 12.80 8.02
C LEU A 97 3.74 12.54 7.74
N VAL A 98 2.87 13.51 8.02
CA VAL A 98 1.42 13.41 7.74
C VAL A 98 1.15 13.44 6.23
N ILE A 99 1.86 14.29 5.48
CA ILE A 99 1.75 14.32 4.01
C ILE A 99 2.20 12.97 3.41
N LEU A 100 3.33 12.44 3.86
CA LEU A 100 3.84 11.13 3.43
C LEU A 100 2.87 10.00 3.79
N PHE A 101 2.28 10.03 4.99
CA PHE A 101 1.23 9.12 5.42
C PHE A 101 0.03 9.14 4.46
N CYS A 102 -0.44 10.34 4.11
CA CYS A 102 -1.54 10.52 3.16
C CYS A 102 -1.19 10.01 1.75
N ILE A 103 0.00 10.32 1.23
CA ILE A 103 0.43 9.89 -0.11
C ILE A 103 0.58 8.37 -0.15
N PHE A 104 1.22 7.78 0.85
CA PHE A 104 1.41 6.34 0.96
C PHE A 104 0.05 5.61 1.02
N HIS A 105 -0.87 6.03 1.89
CA HIS A 105 -2.16 5.36 2.00
C HIS A 105 -3.09 5.59 0.80
N ALA A 106 -2.98 6.71 0.10
CA ALA A 106 -3.69 6.96 -1.14
C ALA A 106 -3.17 6.03 -2.25
N SER A 107 -1.85 5.90 -2.38
CA SER A 107 -1.24 4.97 -3.35
C SER A 107 -1.60 3.51 -3.07
N VAL A 108 -1.55 3.07 -1.81
CA VAL A 108 -2.01 1.72 -1.42
C VAL A 108 -3.51 1.54 -1.70
N GLY A 109 -4.32 2.56 -1.44
CA GLY A 109 -5.74 2.61 -1.77
C GLY A 109 -6.02 2.46 -3.27
N PHE A 110 -5.11 2.93 -4.13
CA PHE A 110 -5.21 2.73 -5.58
C PHE A 110 -4.67 1.36 -6.03
N ILE A 111 -3.57 0.88 -5.45
CA ILE A 111 -2.90 -0.37 -5.84
C ILE A 111 -3.77 -1.60 -5.55
N LEU A 112 -4.42 -1.66 -4.38
CA LEU A 112 -5.23 -2.80 -3.96
C LEU A 112 -6.43 -3.13 -4.88
N PRO A 113 -7.32 -2.17 -5.19
CA PRO A 113 -8.40 -2.41 -6.15
C PRO A 113 -7.87 -2.73 -7.56
N SER A 114 -6.73 -2.15 -7.96
CA SER A 114 -6.09 -2.44 -9.25
C SER A 114 -5.58 -3.90 -9.32
N LEU A 115 -4.92 -4.38 -8.26
CA LEU A 115 -4.53 -5.80 -8.12
C LEU A 115 -5.75 -6.73 -8.08
N ALA A 116 -6.82 -6.33 -7.39
CA ALA A 116 -8.06 -7.10 -7.35
C ALA A 116 -8.67 -7.25 -8.75
N ARG A 117 -8.66 -6.19 -9.56
CA ARG A 117 -9.09 -6.23 -10.97
C ARG A 117 -8.22 -7.16 -11.82
N PHE A 118 -6.89 -7.11 -11.68
CA PHE A 118 -6.03 -8.03 -12.42
C PHE A 118 -6.21 -9.49 -12.00
N ARG A 119 -6.52 -9.73 -10.72
CA ARG A 119 -6.87 -11.05 -10.23
C ARG A 119 -8.17 -11.58 -10.84
N THR A 120 -9.19 -10.74 -11.02
CA THR A 120 -10.43 -11.19 -11.65
C THR A 120 -10.27 -11.48 -13.14
N MET A 121 -9.32 -10.82 -13.79
CA MET A 121 -9.03 -10.98 -15.21
C MET A 121 -8.11 -12.17 -15.52
N TYR A 122 -7.08 -12.42 -14.71
CA TYR A 122 -6.02 -13.39 -15.02
C TYR A 122 -6.10 -14.70 -14.25
N LEU A 123 -6.96 -14.81 -13.24
CA LEU A 123 -6.95 -15.94 -12.31
C LEU A 123 -8.29 -16.70 -12.27
N PRO A 124 -8.27 -18.04 -12.42
CA PRO A 124 -9.47 -18.86 -12.25
C PRO A 124 -9.99 -18.76 -10.82
N ASN A 125 -11.32 -18.80 -10.65
CA ASN A 125 -12.01 -18.51 -9.39
C ASN A 125 -11.51 -19.38 -8.20
N GLU A 126 -11.05 -20.59 -8.47
CA GLU A 126 -10.67 -21.59 -7.47
C GLU A 126 -9.35 -21.29 -6.73
N LEU A 127 -8.42 -20.55 -7.37
CA LEU A 127 -7.12 -20.22 -6.79
C LEU A 127 -7.10 -18.84 -6.10
N ARG A 128 -8.18 -18.05 -6.22
CA ARG A 128 -8.23 -16.67 -5.70
C ARG A 128 -8.19 -16.62 -4.18
N GLY A 129 -8.87 -17.53 -3.47
CA GLY A 129 -8.85 -17.55 -2.01
C GLY A 129 -7.45 -17.91 -1.46
N GLY A 130 -6.89 -19.03 -1.92
CA GLY A 130 -5.61 -19.55 -1.43
C GLY A 130 -4.42 -18.61 -1.68
N MET A 131 -4.38 -17.94 -2.83
CA MET A 131 -3.33 -16.97 -3.12
C MET A 131 -3.38 -15.72 -2.23
N MET A 132 -4.56 -15.31 -1.75
CA MET A 132 -4.69 -14.12 -0.90
C MET A 132 -3.99 -14.39 0.43
N SER A 133 -4.34 -15.52 1.04
CA SER A 133 -3.78 -15.98 2.29
C SER A 133 -2.27 -16.24 2.17
N PHE A 134 -1.83 -16.85 1.06
CA PHE A 134 -0.40 -17.08 0.81
C PHE A 134 0.39 -15.78 0.65
N SER A 135 -0.12 -14.81 -0.10
CA SER A 135 0.55 -13.51 -0.30
C SER A 135 0.61 -12.71 1.00
N LEU A 136 -0.45 -12.79 1.83
CA LEU A 136 -0.48 -12.18 3.17
C LEU A 136 0.56 -12.82 4.09
N ALA A 137 0.63 -14.16 4.11
CA ALA A 137 1.62 -14.89 4.89
C ALA A 137 3.05 -14.53 4.43
N LEU A 138 3.29 -14.51 3.12
CA LEU A 138 4.60 -14.18 2.55
C LEU A 138 5.01 -12.72 2.82
N GLY A 139 4.10 -11.77 2.72
CA GLY A 139 4.38 -10.35 2.97
C GLY A 139 4.68 -10.02 4.43
N ASN A 140 4.07 -10.75 5.38
CA ASN A 140 4.26 -10.53 6.81
C ASN A 140 5.40 -11.37 7.42
N ALA A 141 5.78 -12.48 6.80
CA ALA A 141 6.84 -13.37 7.31
C ALA A 141 8.20 -12.68 7.58
N PRO A 142 8.71 -11.77 6.72
CA PRO A 142 9.97 -11.06 6.98
C PRO A 142 9.92 -10.21 8.24
N MET A 143 8.75 -9.61 8.55
CA MET A 143 8.56 -8.79 9.74
C MET A 143 8.57 -9.63 11.02
N PHE A 144 7.98 -10.83 10.99
CA PHE A 144 8.05 -11.77 12.10
C PHE A 144 9.46 -12.25 12.37
N ILE A 145 10.23 -12.53 11.32
CA ILE A 145 11.64 -12.93 11.45
C ILE A 145 12.44 -11.79 12.08
N PHE A 146 12.27 -10.56 11.61
CA PHE A 146 12.96 -9.38 12.15
C PHE A 146 12.59 -9.07 13.61
N LEU A 147 11.36 -9.36 14.03
CA LEU A 147 10.89 -9.19 15.42
C LEU A 147 11.41 -10.26 16.40
N ILE A 148 11.78 -11.44 15.90
CA ILE A 148 12.24 -12.57 16.72
C ILE A 148 13.78 -12.57 16.89
N GLN A 149 14.49 -11.82 16.04
CA GLN A 149 15.95 -11.60 16.13
C GLN A 149 16.30 -10.53 17.16
#